data_AF-A0AAV8GFW1-F1
#
_entry.id   AF-A0AAV8GFW1-F1
#
_cell.length_a   1.000
_cell.length_b   1.000
_cell.length_c   1.000
_cell.angle_alpha   90.00
_cell.angle_beta   90.00
_cell.angle_gamma   90.00
#
_symmetry.space_group_name_H-M   'P 1'
#
loop_
_entity.id
_entity.type
_entity.pdbx_description
1 polymer ?
#
loop_
_entity_poly.entity_id
_entity_poly.type
_entity_poly.pdbx_seq_one_letter_code
_entity_poly.pdbx_strand_id
1 'polypeptide(L)'
;MSSIHFIGNSRSIDVHSPLQVWSASGPIYWSTNKSSLLDSKSPNGIYWSPKYRKRGKRRSKERSEKKRPSPLQSILLLFPISFLASLLFRNRFSSSPIPLPLQMGYIGHHGVATLHKYKYSGVDNSLVAKYILQPFWTRSVTLFPLWMPPNMITLTGFTFLLISALLGYIYSPRLDTAPPRWVHLAHGLLLFLYQTFDAVDGKQARRTNSSSPLGELFDHGCDALACAFEALAFGSSIMCGRYTFFFWVIAAVPFYLATWEHFFTNTLILPVINGPTEGLMLIYVCHFFTFLTGAEWWAQDFRKSIPFLSWIPFVPEIPVYGVVMIFMTLFAVIPTIASNIGNVQKVVASKKGNILSALAMLLPFNALLAGVGIWAYLSPSDIMKNYPHLLVVGTGFAFGFLVGRMILAHLCDEPKGLKTGMCMSLVFLPFAIANALTAKLNEGLPLVDEPLVLLLYCAYTVGLYLHFATSVIHEIKNALGIYCFRITRKEA
;
A
#
# COMPACT_ATOMS: atom_id res chain seq x y z
N MET A 1 11.32 63.28 -35.77
CA MET A 1 10.73 61.94 -35.51
C MET A 1 11.09 61.55 -34.08
N SER A 2 10.58 62.29 -33.08
CA SER A 2 9.30 62.05 -32.37
C SER A 2 9.42 60.88 -31.36
N SER A 3 9.92 61.16 -30.14
CA SER A 3 9.19 61.15 -28.83
C SER A 3 9.14 59.76 -28.16
N ILE A 4 9.97 59.42 -27.16
CA ILE A 4 9.88 59.69 -25.69
C ILE A 4 8.50 59.39 -25.08
N HIS A 5 8.42 58.40 -24.17
CA HIS A 5 7.95 58.58 -22.78
C HIS A 5 8.25 57.37 -21.86
N PHE A 6 9.03 57.63 -20.81
CA PHE A 6 9.09 56.87 -19.57
C PHE A 6 7.90 57.23 -18.68
N ILE A 7 7.35 56.26 -17.93
CA ILE A 7 6.78 56.47 -16.59
C ILE A 7 7.22 55.30 -15.72
N GLY A 8 8.04 55.61 -14.72
CA GLY A 8 8.34 54.71 -13.61
C GLY A 8 7.26 54.79 -12.53
N ASN A 9 7.17 53.75 -11.71
CA ASN A 9 6.82 53.96 -10.32
C ASN A 9 7.54 52.95 -9.42
N SER A 10 8.45 53.48 -8.63
CA SER A 10 9.14 52.86 -7.51
C SER A 10 8.22 52.77 -6.29
N ARG A 11 8.20 51.61 -5.62
CA ARG A 11 8.04 51.55 -4.16
C ARG A 11 9.01 50.50 -3.58
N SER A 12 10.04 51.03 -2.94
CA SER A 12 10.87 50.39 -1.91
C SER A 12 10.06 50.21 -0.61
N ILE A 13 10.70 49.54 0.38
CA ILE A 13 10.36 49.32 1.82
C ILE A 13 10.06 47.83 2.08
N ASP A 14 10.70 47.09 3.01
CA ASP A 14 11.80 47.37 3.93
C ASP A 14 12.43 46.04 4.37
N VAL A 15 13.76 46.04 4.54
CA VAL A 15 14.53 44.98 5.18
C VAL A 15 14.75 45.40 6.63
N HIS A 16 14.16 44.67 7.57
CA HIS A 16 14.51 44.77 8.99
C HIS A 16 14.69 43.37 9.60
N SER A 17 15.97 42.99 9.75
CA SER A 17 16.41 42.22 10.92
C SER A 17 16.54 43.17 12.12
N PRO A 18 16.43 42.66 13.35
CA PRO A 18 17.66 42.59 14.13
C PRO A 18 17.83 41.32 14.96
N LEU A 19 19.11 40.92 15.04
CA LEU A 19 19.68 40.12 16.11
C LEU A 19 19.46 40.78 17.48
N GLN A 20 19.12 39.99 18.49
CA GLN A 20 19.53 40.24 19.87
C GLN A 20 19.98 38.94 20.54
N VAL A 21 21.29 38.87 20.71
CA VAL A 21 22.04 38.11 21.71
C VAL A 21 21.69 38.67 23.09
N TRP A 22 21.59 37.85 24.15
CA TRP A 22 22.24 38.11 25.46
C TRP A 22 22.28 36.81 26.27
N SER A 23 23.42 36.65 26.94
CA SER A 23 23.95 35.46 27.57
C SER A 23 23.71 35.41 29.08
N ALA A 24 23.88 34.20 29.61
CA ALA A 24 24.54 33.85 30.87
C ALA A 24 23.71 33.68 32.16
N SER A 25 24.03 32.55 32.83
CA SER A 25 24.21 32.33 34.28
C SER A 25 23.25 31.32 34.91
N GLY A 26 23.80 30.18 35.37
CA GLY A 26 23.15 29.27 36.34
C GLY A 26 22.97 29.91 37.73
N PRO A 27 22.56 29.17 38.79
CA PRO A 27 23.18 27.90 39.19
C PRO A 27 22.22 26.82 39.75
N ILE A 28 22.85 25.68 40.06
CA ILE A 28 22.41 24.51 40.84
C ILE A 28 21.97 24.92 42.27
N TYR A 29 20.95 24.25 42.86
CA TYR A 29 21.01 23.62 44.20
C TYR A 29 19.73 22.87 44.59
N TRP A 30 19.98 21.82 45.38
CA TRP A 30 19.07 20.88 46.05
C TRP A 30 18.11 21.50 47.06
N SER A 31 16.96 20.86 47.32
CA SER A 31 16.38 20.84 48.67
C SER A 31 15.65 19.53 48.97
N THR A 32 15.97 19.02 50.16
CA THR A 32 15.55 17.80 50.85
C THR A 32 14.29 17.99 51.70
N ASN A 33 13.56 16.90 51.98
CA ASN A 33 12.96 16.59 53.30
C ASN A 33 12.64 15.09 53.31
N LYS A 34 13.36 14.20 54.03
CA LYS A 34 13.44 13.90 55.49
C LYS A 34 12.10 13.57 56.17
N SER A 35 11.94 12.28 56.52
CA SER A 35 11.59 11.76 57.86
C SER A 35 11.54 10.21 57.80
N SER A 36 12.49 9.46 58.39
CA SER A 36 12.44 8.87 59.75
C SER A 36 11.83 7.45 59.72
N LEU A 37 12.30 6.35 60.31
CA LEU A 37 13.26 6.01 61.38
C LEU A 37 13.61 4.50 61.31
N LEU A 38 14.86 4.17 61.73
CA LEU A 38 15.31 3.06 62.62
C LEU A 38 15.04 1.58 62.25
N ASP A 39 16.11 0.81 61.99
CA ASP A 39 16.77 -0.18 62.90
C ASP A 39 16.06 -1.56 62.91
N SER A 40 16.68 -2.74 62.96
CA SER A 40 18.07 -3.16 63.07
C SER A 40 18.13 -4.70 62.88
N LYS A 41 19.33 -5.19 62.52
CA LYS A 41 19.95 -6.49 62.89
C LYS A 41 19.40 -7.83 62.35
N SER A 42 20.38 -8.63 61.94
CA SER A 42 20.42 -9.97 61.34
C SER A 42 20.48 -11.08 62.42
N PRO A 43 21.05 -12.31 62.20
CA PRO A 43 21.07 -13.27 61.07
C PRO A 43 20.76 -14.74 61.54
N ASN A 44 21.02 -15.73 60.67
CA ASN A 44 21.25 -17.18 60.94
C ASN A 44 19.99 -18.04 61.16
N GLY A 45 19.87 -19.29 60.70
CA GLY A 45 20.76 -20.20 59.99
C GLY A 45 20.20 -21.64 60.03
N ILE A 46 20.56 -22.44 59.01
CA ILE A 46 20.91 -23.88 59.01
C ILE A 46 19.94 -24.93 59.64
N TYR A 47 19.45 -25.92 58.85
CA TYR A 47 19.86 -27.35 58.93
C TYR A 47 18.97 -28.36 58.14
N TRP A 48 19.71 -29.21 57.43
CA TRP A 48 19.54 -30.50 56.74
C TRP A 48 18.50 -31.59 57.17
N SER A 49 17.77 -32.11 56.15
CA SER A 49 17.72 -33.52 55.65
C SER A 49 17.12 -34.68 56.51
N PRO A 50 17.07 -35.95 56.02
CA PRO A 50 16.16 -36.54 55.01
C PRO A 50 15.52 -37.86 55.54
N LYS A 51 14.77 -38.64 54.72
CA LYS A 51 14.89 -40.13 54.58
C LYS A 51 13.63 -40.87 54.04
N TYR A 52 13.88 -41.76 53.07
CA TYR A 52 13.34 -43.14 52.79
C TYR A 52 11.81 -43.38 52.74
N ARG A 53 11.20 -44.36 52.03
CA ARG A 53 11.51 -45.39 51.01
C ARG A 53 10.23 -46.26 50.94
N LYS A 54 9.74 -46.67 49.77
CA LYS A 54 9.47 -48.09 49.38
C LYS A 54 8.52 -48.21 48.18
N ARG A 55 8.84 -49.25 47.39
CA ARG A 55 8.19 -49.79 46.20
C ARG A 55 6.80 -50.38 46.49
N GLY A 56 5.90 -50.33 45.50
CA GLY A 56 4.72 -51.18 45.37
C GLY A 56 4.32 -51.35 43.90
N LYS A 57 4.14 -52.60 43.46
CA LYS A 57 3.87 -53.04 42.07
C LYS A 57 2.37 -52.96 41.70
N ARG A 58 2.15 -52.84 40.38
CA ARG A 58 1.09 -53.45 39.51
C ARG A 58 -0.26 -52.74 39.27
N ARG A 59 -0.54 -52.68 37.94
CA ARG A 59 -1.80 -52.83 37.18
C ARG A 59 -2.68 -51.59 36.90
N SER A 60 -2.48 -51.09 35.67
CA SER A 60 -3.49 -50.77 34.65
C SER A 60 -4.89 -50.33 35.13
N LYS A 61 -5.16 -49.03 34.95
CA LYS A 61 -6.48 -48.51 34.60
C LYS A 61 -6.27 -47.28 33.71
N GLU A 62 -6.67 -47.39 32.44
CA GLU A 62 -6.90 -46.23 31.58
C GLU A 62 -7.84 -45.26 32.29
N ARG A 63 -7.42 -44.00 32.38
CA ARG A 63 -8.28 -42.90 32.76
C ARG A 63 -7.99 -41.76 31.80
N SER A 64 -8.95 -41.46 30.93
CA SER A 64 -8.95 -40.29 30.06
C SER A 64 -8.93 -39.02 30.93
N GLU A 65 -7.76 -38.40 31.10
CA GLU A 65 -7.68 -37.05 31.64
C GLU A 65 -8.04 -36.05 30.55
N LYS A 66 -9.26 -35.50 30.63
CA LYS A 66 -9.60 -34.20 30.03
C LYS A 66 -8.65 -33.15 30.63
N LYS A 67 -7.55 -32.83 29.93
CA LYS A 67 -6.72 -31.67 30.25
C LYS A 67 -7.58 -30.41 30.16
N ARG A 68 -7.80 -29.75 31.30
CA ARG A 68 -8.28 -28.36 31.30
C ARG A 68 -7.19 -27.48 30.68
N PRO A 69 -7.53 -26.53 29.80
CA PRO A 69 -6.55 -25.60 29.26
C PRO A 69 -5.96 -24.75 30.38
N SER A 70 -4.66 -24.48 30.29
CA SER A 70 -3.93 -23.66 31.27
C SER A 70 -4.42 -22.20 31.22
N PRO A 71 -4.34 -21.43 32.32
CA PRO A 71 -4.83 -20.05 32.38
C PRO A 71 -4.16 -19.09 31.38
N LEU A 72 -3.04 -19.48 30.76
CA LEU A 72 -2.39 -18.73 29.67
C LEU A 72 -3.13 -18.84 28.32
N GLN A 73 -3.86 -19.93 28.06
CA GLN A 73 -4.64 -20.10 26.83
C GLN A 73 -5.91 -19.24 26.82
N SER A 74 -6.46 -18.90 27.98
CA SER A 74 -7.65 -18.05 28.11
C SER A 74 -7.34 -16.55 28.01
N ILE A 75 -6.09 -16.14 28.27
CA ILE A 75 -5.65 -14.74 28.19
C ILE A 75 -5.35 -14.32 26.73
N LEU A 76 -4.97 -15.27 25.87
CA LEU A 76 -4.64 -15.04 24.45
C LEU A 76 -5.85 -14.85 23.53
N LEU A 77 -7.07 -15.15 23.98
CA LEU A 77 -8.29 -14.93 23.21
C LEU A 77 -8.83 -13.48 23.31
N LEU A 78 -8.22 -12.61 24.14
CA LEU A 78 -8.84 -11.33 24.48
C LEU A 78 -8.15 -10.06 23.96
N PHE A 79 -7.02 -10.09 23.25
CA PHE A 79 -6.51 -8.90 22.53
C PHE A 79 -5.63 -9.28 21.31
N PRO A 80 -5.83 -8.71 20.09
CA PRO A 80 -6.64 -7.55 19.72
C PRO A 80 -7.91 -7.89 18.91
N ILE A 81 -8.62 -8.99 19.24
CA ILE A 81 -9.95 -9.24 18.66
C ILE A 81 -10.95 -8.19 19.16
N SER A 82 -10.83 -7.74 20.42
CA SER A 82 -11.71 -6.74 21.03
C SER A 82 -11.55 -5.34 20.40
N PHE A 83 -10.34 -4.95 19.98
CA PHE A 83 -10.09 -3.66 19.32
C PHE A 83 -10.62 -3.64 17.88
N LEU A 84 -10.39 -4.70 17.09
CA LEU A 84 -10.98 -4.82 15.76
C LEU A 84 -12.52 -5.00 15.83
N ALA A 85 -13.03 -5.79 16.77
CA ALA A 85 -14.47 -5.97 16.96
C ALA A 85 -15.14 -4.66 17.41
N SER A 86 -14.53 -3.89 18.31
CA SER A 86 -15.08 -2.59 18.71
C SER A 86 -15.04 -1.54 17.59
N LEU A 87 -14.08 -1.64 16.66
CA LEU A 87 -14.05 -0.86 15.42
C LEU A 87 -15.12 -1.29 14.40
N LEU A 88 -15.45 -2.58 14.35
CA LEU A 88 -16.46 -3.14 13.43
C LEU A 88 -17.91 -2.92 13.93
N PHE A 89 -18.13 -2.79 15.23
CA PHE A 89 -19.48 -2.74 15.83
C PHE A 89 -19.90 -1.38 16.42
N ARG A 90 -19.14 -0.29 16.22
CA ARG A 90 -19.53 1.04 16.75
C ARG A 90 -20.57 1.75 15.87
N ASN A 91 -21.79 1.20 15.80
CA ASN A 91 -22.97 1.97 15.41
C ASN A 91 -23.61 2.58 16.66
N ARG A 92 -23.56 3.93 16.77
CA ARG A 92 -24.42 4.64 17.73
C ARG A 92 -25.87 4.47 17.28
N PHE A 93 -26.64 3.67 18.01
CA PHE A 93 -28.09 3.68 17.92
C PHE A 93 -28.61 5.02 18.46
N SER A 94 -29.01 5.91 17.54
CA SER A 94 -30.00 6.95 17.81
C SER A 94 -31.33 6.40 17.29
N SER A 95 -32.29 6.25 18.19
CA SER A 95 -33.63 5.75 17.90
C SER A 95 -34.38 6.67 16.93
N SER A 96 -34.60 6.20 15.71
CA SER A 96 -35.55 6.74 14.73
C SER A 96 -36.10 5.58 13.90
N PRO A 97 -37.34 5.64 13.39
CA PRO A 97 -38.11 4.45 13.02
C PRO A 97 -37.63 3.87 11.68
N ILE A 98 -37.51 2.53 11.67
CA ILE A 98 -37.50 1.57 10.55
C ILE A 98 -37.20 2.17 9.15
N PRO A 99 -35.98 1.97 8.60
CA PRO A 99 -35.72 2.25 7.20
C PRO A 99 -36.32 1.15 6.31
N LEU A 100 -36.89 1.59 5.18
CA LEU A 100 -37.12 0.85 3.93
C LEU A 100 -35.96 -0.13 3.60
N PRO A 101 -36.21 -1.19 2.80
CA PRO A 101 -35.33 -2.37 2.72
C PRO A 101 -33.88 -1.95 2.50
N LEU A 102 -33.00 -2.48 3.36
CA LEU A 102 -31.55 -2.35 3.32
C LEU A 102 -31.06 -2.42 1.87
N GLN A 103 -30.78 -1.26 1.27
CA GLN A 103 -30.13 -1.20 -0.02
C GLN A 103 -28.68 -1.63 0.22
N MET A 104 -28.40 -2.92 0.02
CA MET A 104 -27.10 -3.58 0.27
C MET A 104 -26.00 -3.15 -0.73
N GLY A 105 -26.07 -1.95 -1.28
CA GLY A 105 -25.11 -1.41 -2.24
C GLY A 105 -23.92 -0.72 -1.58
N TYR A 106 -22.83 -0.59 -2.32
CA TYR A 106 -21.67 0.19 -1.89
C TYR A 106 -21.92 1.70 -1.95
N ILE A 107 -22.94 2.15 -2.69
CA ILE A 107 -23.28 3.54 -2.96
C ILE A 107 -24.68 3.85 -2.41
N GLY A 108 -24.74 4.73 -1.40
CA GLY A 108 -26.01 5.24 -0.89
C GLY A 108 -26.62 6.33 -1.79
N HIS A 109 -27.87 6.72 -1.52
CA HIS A 109 -28.60 7.76 -2.27
C HIS A 109 -27.81 9.07 -2.44
N HIS A 110 -27.08 9.51 -1.41
CA HIS A 110 -26.23 10.70 -1.50
C HIS A 110 -25.12 10.52 -2.55
N GLY A 111 -24.43 9.37 -2.53
CA GLY A 111 -23.36 9.07 -3.48
C GLY A 111 -23.87 9.07 -4.92
N VAL A 112 -25.04 8.47 -5.17
CA VAL A 112 -25.71 8.50 -6.49
C VAL A 112 -25.91 9.94 -6.98
N ALA A 113 -26.45 10.82 -6.12
CA ALA A 113 -26.65 12.22 -6.47
C ALA A 113 -25.33 12.97 -6.73
N THR A 114 -24.27 12.64 -5.99
CA THR A 114 -22.94 13.23 -6.15
C THR A 114 -22.28 12.78 -7.46
N LEU A 115 -22.43 11.52 -7.86
CA LEU A 115 -21.85 10.98 -9.09
C LEU A 115 -22.27 11.79 -10.34
N HIS A 116 -23.52 12.26 -10.40
CA HIS A 116 -23.99 13.12 -11.51
C HIS A 116 -23.32 14.50 -11.55
N LYS A 117 -22.84 14.99 -10.41
CA LYS A 117 -22.19 16.31 -10.28
C LYS A 117 -20.67 16.22 -10.38
N TYR A 118 -20.13 15.02 -10.28
CA TYR A 118 -18.69 14.79 -10.23
C TYR A 118 -18.00 15.26 -11.51
N LYS A 119 -16.87 15.95 -11.33
CA LYS A 119 -15.96 16.34 -12.40
C LYS A 119 -14.55 16.03 -11.97
N TYR A 120 -13.85 15.25 -12.79
CA TYR A 120 -12.46 14.92 -12.57
C TYR A 120 -11.59 16.18 -12.52
N SER A 121 -10.66 16.21 -11.57
CA SER A 121 -9.65 17.25 -11.43
C SER A 121 -8.29 16.60 -11.20
N GLY A 122 -7.36 16.82 -12.13
CA GLY A 122 -6.00 16.32 -12.05
C GLY A 122 -5.02 17.36 -12.59
N VAL A 123 -3.87 17.50 -11.93
CA VAL A 123 -2.78 18.38 -12.35
C VAL A 123 -1.53 17.53 -12.47
N ASP A 124 -1.01 17.44 -13.69
CA ASP A 124 0.24 16.74 -14.00
C ASP A 124 1.38 17.74 -14.20
N ASN A 125 2.29 17.81 -13.21
CA ASN A 125 3.45 18.69 -13.28
C ASN A 125 4.71 17.97 -13.80
N SER A 126 4.63 16.68 -14.15
CA SER A 126 5.78 15.87 -14.59
C SER A 126 6.45 16.49 -15.82
N LEU A 127 7.77 16.70 -15.71
CA LEU A 127 8.56 17.22 -16.84
C LEU A 127 8.68 16.18 -17.96
N VAL A 128 8.85 14.90 -17.59
CA VAL A 128 8.95 13.79 -18.53
C VAL A 128 7.62 13.60 -19.27
N ALA A 129 6.50 13.62 -18.54
CA ALA A 129 5.18 13.60 -19.15
C ALA A 129 5.04 14.77 -20.11
N LYS A 130 5.20 16.01 -19.63
CA LYS A 130 4.94 17.22 -20.41
C LYS A 130 5.74 17.30 -21.71
N TYR A 131 7.05 17.05 -21.67
CA TYR A 131 7.93 17.31 -22.81
C TYR A 131 8.24 16.09 -23.68
N ILE A 132 8.12 14.87 -23.14
CA ILE A 132 8.53 13.65 -23.85
C ILE A 132 7.31 12.78 -24.18
N LEU A 133 6.55 12.37 -23.17
CA LEU A 133 5.54 11.33 -23.34
C LEU A 133 4.16 11.85 -23.77
N GLN A 134 3.77 13.06 -23.36
CA GLN A 134 2.50 13.68 -23.80
C GLN A 134 2.44 13.88 -25.32
N PRO A 135 3.49 14.37 -26.02
CA PRO A 135 3.51 14.38 -27.49
C PRO A 135 3.38 12.99 -28.11
N PHE A 136 4.02 11.97 -27.52
CA PHE A 136 3.91 10.59 -27.97
C PHE A 136 2.48 10.06 -27.80
N TRP A 137 1.92 10.10 -26.59
CA TRP A 137 0.56 9.62 -26.29
C TRP A 137 -0.53 10.37 -27.07
N THR A 138 -0.33 11.65 -27.38
CA THR A 138 -1.26 12.44 -28.21
C THR A 138 -1.27 11.99 -29.67
N ARG A 139 -0.17 11.41 -30.16
CA ARG A 139 -0.17 10.71 -31.45
C ARG A 139 -0.74 9.30 -31.28
N SER A 140 -0.38 8.58 -30.22
CA SER A 140 -0.84 7.21 -29.99
C SER A 140 -2.36 7.10 -29.89
N VAL A 141 -3.05 8.06 -29.27
CA VAL A 141 -4.53 8.03 -29.18
C VAL A 141 -5.21 7.97 -30.55
N THR A 142 -4.58 8.49 -31.63
CA THR A 142 -5.20 8.44 -32.97
C THR A 142 -5.19 7.04 -33.58
N LEU A 143 -4.38 6.12 -33.06
CA LEU A 143 -4.34 4.71 -33.46
C LEU A 143 -5.57 3.94 -32.95
N PHE A 144 -6.24 4.46 -31.91
CA PHE A 144 -7.43 3.83 -31.34
C PHE A 144 -8.68 4.29 -32.09
N PRO A 145 -9.54 3.36 -32.52
CA PRO A 145 -10.75 3.70 -33.25
C PRO A 145 -11.78 4.36 -32.33
N LEU A 146 -12.60 5.26 -32.86
CA LEU A 146 -13.58 6.03 -32.07
C LEU A 146 -14.68 5.19 -31.41
N TRP A 147 -14.87 3.93 -31.82
CA TRP A 147 -15.81 3.01 -31.20
C TRP A 147 -15.25 2.34 -29.94
N MET A 148 -13.93 2.34 -29.76
CA MET A 148 -13.25 1.70 -28.63
C MET A 148 -13.42 2.54 -27.36
N PRO A 149 -14.13 2.03 -26.34
CA PRO A 149 -14.34 2.75 -25.09
C PRO A 149 -13.04 2.85 -24.27
N PRO A 150 -12.85 3.94 -23.50
CA PRO A 150 -11.67 4.13 -22.64
C PRO A 150 -11.40 2.95 -21.71
N ASN A 151 -12.40 2.47 -20.97
CA ASN A 151 -12.23 1.36 -20.01
C ASN A 151 -11.76 0.05 -20.68
N MET A 152 -12.04 -0.13 -21.98
CA MET A 152 -11.52 -1.29 -22.73
C MET A 152 -10.03 -1.12 -23.02
N ILE A 153 -9.56 0.10 -23.26
CA ILE A 153 -8.13 0.43 -23.39
C ILE A 153 -7.44 0.15 -22.06
N THR A 154 -7.96 0.66 -20.94
CA THR A 154 -7.45 0.39 -19.59
C THR A 154 -7.33 -1.12 -19.33
N LEU A 155 -8.40 -1.89 -19.56
CA LEU A 155 -8.40 -3.34 -19.32
C LEU A 155 -7.40 -4.10 -20.20
N THR A 156 -7.24 -3.66 -21.46
CA THR A 156 -6.25 -4.23 -22.37
C THR A 156 -4.83 -3.94 -21.88
N GLY A 157 -4.57 -2.70 -21.45
CA GLY A 157 -3.31 -2.30 -20.83
C GLY A 157 -2.99 -3.15 -19.60
N PHE A 158 -3.96 -3.30 -18.69
CA PHE A 158 -3.82 -4.10 -17.49
C PHE A 158 -3.50 -5.57 -17.78
N THR A 159 -4.05 -6.13 -18.87
CA THR A 159 -3.75 -7.50 -19.30
C THR A 159 -2.26 -7.70 -19.63
N PHE A 160 -1.56 -6.67 -20.10
CA PHE A 160 -0.10 -6.76 -20.32
C PHE A 160 0.66 -7.00 -19.00
N LEU A 161 0.22 -6.39 -17.89
CA LEU A 161 0.81 -6.63 -16.57
C LEU A 161 0.52 -8.05 -16.06
N LEU A 162 -0.68 -8.58 -16.32
CA LEU A 162 -1.01 -9.96 -15.97
C LEU A 162 -0.14 -10.97 -16.72
N ILE A 163 0.07 -10.75 -18.03
CA ILE A 163 0.98 -11.56 -18.84
C ILE A 163 2.41 -11.44 -18.31
N SER A 164 2.85 -10.22 -18.00
CA SER A 164 4.18 -9.95 -17.44
C SER A 164 4.40 -10.71 -16.13
N ALA A 165 3.48 -10.60 -15.17
CA ALA A 165 3.56 -11.33 -13.91
C ALA A 165 3.51 -12.86 -14.09
N LEU A 166 2.69 -13.36 -15.03
CA LEU A 166 2.63 -14.79 -15.35
C LEU A 166 3.96 -15.31 -15.92
N LEU A 167 4.62 -14.55 -16.79
CA LEU A 167 5.96 -14.89 -17.27
C LEU A 167 6.97 -14.97 -16.10
N GLY A 168 6.89 -14.01 -15.18
CA GLY A 168 7.70 -14.02 -13.95
C GLY A 168 7.43 -15.28 -13.11
N TYR A 169 6.18 -15.71 -12.96
CA TYR A 169 5.82 -16.94 -12.25
C TYR A 169 6.35 -18.20 -12.94
N ILE A 170 6.25 -18.28 -14.26
CA ILE A 170 6.68 -19.45 -15.04
C ILE A 170 8.21 -19.61 -15.00
N TYR A 171 8.96 -18.51 -15.20
CA TYR A 171 10.42 -18.55 -15.35
C TYR A 171 11.20 -18.24 -14.07
N SER A 172 10.56 -17.63 -13.07
CA SER A 172 11.15 -17.33 -11.76
C SER A 172 10.11 -17.49 -10.63
N PRO A 173 9.69 -18.74 -10.32
CA PRO A 173 8.59 -19.01 -9.40
C PRO A 173 8.85 -18.55 -7.96
N ARG A 174 10.11 -18.33 -7.58
CA ARG A 174 10.52 -17.76 -6.29
C ARG A 174 11.16 -16.38 -6.42
N LEU A 175 11.23 -15.83 -7.63
CA LEU A 175 11.82 -14.51 -7.95
C LEU A 175 13.32 -14.40 -7.59
N ASP A 176 13.98 -15.51 -7.28
CA ASP A 176 15.38 -15.62 -6.86
C ASP A 176 16.26 -16.37 -7.88
N THR A 177 15.69 -16.74 -9.02
CA THR A 177 16.39 -17.35 -10.15
C THR A 177 16.31 -16.46 -11.38
N ALA A 178 17.41 -16.35 -12.12
CA ALA A 178 17.47 -15.56 -13.35
C ALA A 178 16.59 -16.20 -14.44
N PRO A 179 15.52 -15.53 -14.92
CA PRO A 179 14.75 -16.03 -16.04
C PRO A 179 15.54 -15.87 -17.36
N PRO A 180 15.13 -16.55 -18.46
CA PRO A 180 15.72 -16.32 -19.77
C PRO A 180 15.66 -14.85 -20.17
N ARG A 181 16.70 -14.34 -20.83
CA ARG A 181 16.86 -12.89 -21.08
C ARG A 181 15.67 -12.25 -21.79
N TRP A 182 15.07 -12.96 -22.74
CA TRP A 182 13.90 -12.46 -23.48
C TRP A 182 12.71 -12.14 -22.57
N VAL A 183 12.60 -12.76 -21.39
CA VAL A 183 11.55 -12.48 -20.40
C VAL A 183 11.71 -11.06 -19.86
N HIS A 184 12.94 -10.57 -19.63
CA HIS A 184 13.18 -9.18 -19.24
C HIS A 184 12.80 -8.20 -20.36
N LEU A 185 13.10 -8.55 -21.62
CA LEU A 185 12.67 -7.75 -22.77
C LEU A 185 11.13 -7.68 -22.84
N ALA A 186 10.46 -8.82 -22.62
CA ALA A 186 9.01 -8.90 -22.58
C ALA A 186 8.43 -8.04 -21.44
N HIS A 187 8.96 -8.13 -20.22
CA HIS A 187 8.54 -7.28 -19.10
C HIS A 187 8.63 -5.79 -19.45
N GLY A 188 9.76 -5.35 -20.01
CA GLY A 188 9.94 -3.94 -20.41
C GLY A 188 8.96 -3.49 -21.49
N LEU A 189 8.72 -4.31 -22.52
CA LEU A 189 7.76 -4.00 -23.59
C LEU A 189 6.32 -3.98 -23.07
N LEU A 190 5.93 -4.96 -22.24
CA LEU A 190 4.58 -5.06 -21.68
C LEU A 190 4.28 -3.88 -20.73
N LEU A 191 5.25 -3.47 -19.91
CA LEU A 191 5.10 -2.30 -19.04
C LEU A 191 5.03 -0.99 -19.83
N PHE A 192 5.86 -0.83 -20.86
CA PHE A 192 5.78 0.32 -21.77
C PHE A 192 4.41 0.40 -22.46
N LEU A 193 3.87 -0.73 -22.90
CA LEU A 193 2.53 -0.80 -23.47
C LEU A 193 1.44 -0.48 -22.43
N TYR A 194 1.54 -1.02 -21.22
CA TYR A 194 0.62 -0.66 -20.13
C TYR A 194 0.60 0.85 -19.88
N GLN A 195 1.77 1.48 -19.67
CA GLN A 195 1.86 2.93 -19.46
C GLN A 195 1.26 3.71 -20.63
N THR A 196 1.46 3.23 -21.86
CA THR A 196 0.91 3.87 -23.05
C THR A 196 -0.62 3.77 -23.10
N PHE A 197 -1.19 2.62 -22.75
CA PHE A 197 -2.64 2.39 -22.77
C PHE A 197 -3.35 3.18 -21.66
N ASP A 198 -2.79 3.15 -20.47
CA ASP A 198 -3.16 3.99 -19.31
C ASP A 198 -3.26 5.47 -19.71
N ALA A 199 -2.16 6.07 -20.16
CA ALA A 199 -2.17 7.49 -20.53
C ALA A 199 -3.09 7.84 -21.73
N VAL A 200 -3.40 6.86 -22.58
CA VAL A 200 -4.27 7.04 -23.75
C VAL A 200 -5.74 6.93 -23.40
N ASP A 201 -6.15 6.20 -22.37
CA ASP A 201 -7.57 6.01 -22.07
C ASP A 201 -8.29 7.34 -21.74
N GLY A 202 -7.68 8.23 -20.96
CA GLY A 202 -8.24 9.52 -20.60
C GLY A 202 -8.23 10.48 -21.79
N LYS A 203 -7.24 10.35 -22.69
CA LYS A 203 -7.21 11.07 -23.96
C LYS A 203 -8.34 10.61 -24.87
N GLN A 204 -8.58 9.31 -24.94
CA GLN A 204 -9.69 8.73 -25.67
C GLN A 204 -11.01 9.19 -25.07
N ALA A 205 -11.16 9.18 -23.74
CA ALA A 205 -12.36 9.62 -23.04
C ALA A 205 -12.74 11.08 -23.33
N ARG A 206 -11.73 11.95 -23.51
CA ARG A 206 -11.93 13.33 -23.97
C ARG A 206 -12.30 13.39 -25.45
N ARG A 207 -11.60 12.63 -26.31
CA ARG A 207 -11.83 12.55 -27.76
C ARG A 207 -13.22 12.02 -28.12
N THR A 208 -13.77 11.10 -27.33
CA THR A 208 -15.10 10.49 -27.53
C THR A 208 -16.18 11.11 -26.65
N ASN A 209 -15.87 12.17 -25.88
CA ASN A 209 -16.78 12.82 -24.93
C ASN A 209 -17.47 11.84 -23.96
N SER A 210 -16.72 10.83 -23.51
CA SER A 210 -17.18 9.73 -22.65
C SER A 210 -16.45 9.67 -21.31
N SER A 211 -15.91 10.79 -20.84
CA SER A 211 -15.32 10.91 -19.49
C SER A 211 -16.41 10.72 -18.43
N SER A 212 -16.12 9.93 -17.39
CA SER A 212 -17.09 9.62 -16.33
C SER A 212 -16.40 9.21 -15.02
N PRO A 213 -17.08 9.31 -13.86
CA PRO A 213 -16.59 8.78 -12.59
C PRO A 213 -16.30 7.28 -12.64
N LEU A 214 -17.06 6.53 -13.46
CA LEU A 214 -16.83 5.11 -13.69
C LEU A 214 -15.48 4.87 -14.36
N GLY A 215 -15.12 5.69 -15.36
CA GLY A 215 -13.84 5.58 -16.05
C GLY A 215 -12.67 5.80 -15.10
N GLU A 216 -12.73 6.86 -14.29
CA GLU A 216 -11.70 7.14 -13.29
C GLU A 216 -11.57 6.03 -12.23
N LEU A 217 -12.69 5.52 -11.71
CA LEU A 217 -12.65 4.40 -10.76
C LEU A 217 -12.02 3.15 -11.38
N PHE A 218 -12.34 2.87 -12.65
CA PHE A 218 -11.87 1.70 -13.37
C PHE A 218 -10.36 1.79 -13.63
N ASP A 219 -9.90 2.95 -14.10
CA ASP A 219 -8.51 3.28 -14.37
C ASP A 219 -7.63 3.17 -13.12
N HIS A 220 -7.88 4.04 -12.14
CA HIS A 220 -7.12 4.03 -10.88
C HIS A 220 -7.26 2.70 -10.11
N GLY A 221 -8.37 1.98 -10.29
CA GLY A 221 -8.57 0.64 -9.73
C GLY A 221 -7.62 -0.40 -10.33
N CYS A 222 -7.35 -0.32 -11.64
CA CYS A 222 -6.34 -1.12 -12.32
C CYS A 222 -4.92 -0.73 -11.88
N ASP A 223 -4.63 0.57 -11.74
CA ASP A 223 -3.33 1.07 -11.28
C ASP A 223 -2.97 0.59 -9.87
N ALA A 224 -3.97 0.51 -9.00
CA ALA A 224 -3.79 -0.02 -7.65
C ALA A 224 -3.31 -1.49 -7.69
N LEU A 225 -3.86 -2.29 -8.61
CA LEU A 225 -3.42 -3.68 -8.81
C LEU A 225 -2.10 -3.76 -9.57
N ALA A 226 -1.84 -2.82 -10.49
CA ALA A 226 -0.59 -2.73 -11.24
C ALA A 226 0.62 -2.67 -10.32
N CYS A 227 0.51 -2.00 -9.16
CA CYS A 227 1.56 -1.99 -8.13
C CYS A 227 2.03 -3.41 -7.76
N ALA A 228 1.12 -4.39 -7.65
CA ALA A 228 1.45 -5.77 -7.28
C ALA A 228 2.01 -6.60 -8.44
N PHE A 229 1.32 -6.57 -9.58
CA PHE A 229 1.76 -7.34 -10.76
C PHE A 229 3.08 -6.84 -11.31
N GLU A 230 3.30 -5.53 -11.29
CA GLU A 230 4.56 -4.94 -11.72
C GLU A 230 5.68 -5.22 -10.71
N ALA A 231 5.41 -5.19 -9.40
CA ALA A 231 6.42 -5.61 -8.42
C ALA A 231 6.89 -7.05 -8.66
N LEU A 232 6.00 -7.97 -9.06
CA LEU A 232 6.39 -9.35 -9.40
C LEU A 232 7.28 -9.42 -10.66
N ALA A 233 6.91 -8.73 -11.73
CA ALA A 233 7.73 -8.65 -12.94
C ALA A 233 9.10 -8.03 -12.66
N PHE A 234 9.13 -6.92 -11.91
CA PHE A 234 10.35 -6.26 -11.50
C PHE A 234 11.23 -7.15 -10.62
N GLY A 235 10.64 -7.78 -9.60
CA GLY A 235 11.31 -8.73 -8.72
C GLY A 235 11.95 -9.90 -9.47
N SER A 236 11.27 -10.40 -10.52
CA SER A 236 11.81 -11.42 -11.44
C SER A 236 12.99 -10.90 -12.24
N SER A 237 13.01 -9.62 -12.61
CA SER A 237 14.10 -9.03 -13.39
C SER A 237 15.34 -8.76 -12.56
N ILE A 238 15.17 -8.31 -11.33
CA ILE A 238 16.28 -8.01 -10.43
C ILE A 238 16.68 -9.19 -9.52
N MET A 239 16.03 -10.34 -9.68
CA MET A 239 16.31 -11.59 -8.97
C MET A 239 16.39 -11.41 -7.44
N CYS A 240 15.45 -10.65 -6.87
CA CYS A 240 15.51 -10.26 -5.46
C CYS A 240 14.68 -11.14 -4.50
N GLY A 241 14.02 -12.18 -5.01
CA GLY A 241 13.31 -13.17 -4.20
C GLY A 241 12.30 -12.53 -3.25
N ARG A 242 12.44 -12.84 -1.95
CA ARG A 242 11.61 -12.27 -0.87
C ARG A 242 11.57 -10.74 -0.84
N TYR A 243 12.64 -10.08 -1.31
CA TYR A 243 12.73 -8.63 -1.28
C TYR A 243 11.76 -7.96 -2.27
N THR A 244 11.16 -8.73 -3.18
CA THR A 244 10.09 -8.26 -4.07
C THR A 244 8.92 -7.66 -3.28
N PHE A 245 8.61 -8.21 -2.11
CA PHE A 245 7.55 -7.67 -1.26
C PHE A 245 7.84 -6.21 -0.84
N PHE A 246 9.09 -5.86 -0.58
CA PHE A 246 9.45 -4.49 -0.21
C PHE A 246 9.45 -3.54 -1.42
N PHE A 247 9.75 -4.03 -2.63
CA PHE A 247 9.52 -3.23 -3.85
C PHE A 247 8.04 -2.98 -4.10
N TRP A 248 7.17 -3.94 -3.80
CA TRP A 248 5.73 -3.71 -3.78
C TRP A 248 5.35 -2.63 -2.75
N VAL A 249 5.91 -2.67 -1.52
CA VAL A 249 5.68 -1.62 -0.50
C VAL A 249 6.15 -0.24 -0.99
N ILE A 250 7.31 -0.16 -1.66
CA ILE A 250 7.85 1.08 -2.25
C ILE A 250 6.90 1.68 -3.29
N ALA A 251 6.17 0.86 -4.05
CA ALA A 251 5.14 1.34 -4.97
C ALA A 251 3.81 1.67 -4.26
N ALA A 252 3.36 0.79 -3.37
CA ALA A 252 2.04 0.87 -2.73
C ALA A 252 1.92 2.06 -1.77
N VAL A 253 2.98 2.40 -1.03
CA VAL A 253 2.94 3.49 -0.03
C VAL A 253 2.71 4.87 -0.69
N PRO A 254 3.52 5.31 -1.67
CA PRO A 254 3.25 6.54 -2.42
C PRO A 254 1.88 6.54 -3.08
N PHE A 255 1.47 5.42 -3.71
CA PHE A 255 0.18 5.32 -4.40
C PHE A 255 -1.01 5.51 -3.44
N TYR A 256 -0.97 4.86 -2.27
CA TYR A 256 -2.01 5.02 -1.25
C TYR A 256 -2.09 6.46 -0.73
N LEU A 257 -0.94 7.09 -0.48
CA LEU A 257 -0.90 8.46 0.03
C LEU A 257 -1.29 9.50 -1.01
N ALA A 258 -0.97 9.29 -2.29
CA ALA A 258 -1.49 10.12 -3.38
C ALA A 258 -3.01 9.98 -3.52
N THR A 259 -3.55 8.77 -3.38
CA THR A 259 -5.01 8.55 -3.38
C THR A 259 -5.67 9.21 -2.16
N TRP A 260 -5.04 9.13 -0.99
CA TRP A 260 -5.50 9.79 0.23
C TRP A 260 -5.44 11.32 0.09
N GLU A 261 -4.35 11.86 -0.44
CA GLU A 261 -4.25 13.28 -0.77
C GLU A 261 -5.36 13.71 -1.72
N HIS A 262 -5.60 12.95 -2.79
CA HIS A 262 -6.65 13.21 -3.76
C HIS A 262 -8.03 13.28 -3.08
N PHE A 263 -8.33 12.34 -2.16
CA PHE A 263 -9.57 12.35 -1.39
C PHE A 263 -9.76 13.63 -0.56
N PHE A 264 -8.69 14.25 -0.03
CA PHE A 264 -8.80 15.47 0.78
C PHE A 264 -8.76 16.76 -0.05
N THR A 265 -7.91 16.80 -1.08
CA THR A 265 -7.67 17.97 -1.93
C THR A 265 -8.70 18.11 -3.05
N ASN A 266 -9.40 17.02 -3.40
CA ASN A 266 -10.26 16.89 -4.58
C ASN A 266 -9.52 17.17 -5.90
N THR A 267 -8.21 17.02 -5.92
CA THR A 267 -7.41 17.11 -7.15
C THR A 267 -6.26 16.12 -7.07
N LEU A 268 -6.10 15.28 -8.10
CA LEU A 268 -4.95 14.40 -8.20
C LEU A 268 -3.73 15.24 -8.60
N ILE A 269 -2.79 15.43 -7.67
CA ILE A 269 -1.59 16.24 -7.90
C ILE A 269 -0.44 15.28 -8.22
N LEU A 270 0.02 15.26 -9.47
CA LEU A 270 1.24 14.55 -9.84
C LEU A 270 2.43 15.51 -9.73
N PRO A 271 3.49 15.12 -8.99
CA PRO A 271 4.64 15.98 -8.75
C PRO A 271 5.49 16.16 -10.02
N VAL A 272 6.41 17.14 -9.96
CA VAL A 272 7.32 17.48 -11.08
C VAL A 272 8.28 16.34 -11.44
N ILE A 273 8.70 15.61 -10.42
CA ILE A 273 9.57 14.43 -10.48
C ILE A 273 8.97 13.39 -9.52
N ASN A 274 9.24 12.11 -9.77
CA ASN A 274 8.79 11.00 -8.93
C ASN A 274 7.26 10.80 -8.95
N GLY A 275 6.63 11.13 -10.09
CA GLY A 275 5.27 10.73 -10.38
C GLY A 275 5.21 9.30 -10.95
N PRO A 276 3.99 8.77 -11.20
CA PRO A 276 3.80 7.46 -11.81
C PRO A 276 4.49 7.36 -13.18
N THR A 277 4.50 8.45 -13.94
CA THR A 277 5.15 8.52 -15.26
C THR A 277 6.64 8.18 -15.21
N GLU A 278 7.42 8.86 -14.35
CA GLU A 278 8.85 8.58 -14.19
C GLU A 278 9.10 7.22 -13.56
N GLY A 279 8.27 6.81 -12.60
CA GLY A 279 8.38 5.53 -11.92
C GLY A 279 8.27 4.35 -12.88
N LEU A 280 7.18 4.30 -13.67
CA LEU A 280 6.97 3.25 -14.68
C LEU A 280 8.07 3.28 -15.76
N MET A 281 8.50 4.48 -16.17
CA MET A 281 9.62 4.62 -17.11
C MET A 281 10.92 4.04 -16.59
N LEU A 282 11.27 4.36 -15.35
CA LEU A 282 12.46 3.82 -14.71
C LEU A 282 12.41 2.28 -14.67
N ILE A 283 11.25 1.71 -14.36
CA ILE A 283 11.09 0.24 -14.27
C ILE A 283 11.26 -0.43 -15.63
N TYR A 284 10.63 0.04 -16.72
CA TYR A 284 10.86 -0.59 -18.03
C TYR A 284 12.26 -0.37 -18.58
N VAL A 285 12.90 0.76 -18.25
CA VAL A 285 14.33 0.97 -18.56
C VAL A 285 15.19 -0.05 -17.80
N CYS A 286 14.90 -0.30 -16.52
CA CYS A 286 15.57 -1.35 -15.75
C CYS A 286 15.34 -2.74 -16.35
N HIS A 287 14.15 -3.05 -16.88
CA HIS A 287 13.91 -4.30 -17.60
C HIS A 287 14.78 -4.43 -18.85
N PHE A 288 14.86 -3.39 -19.69
CA PHE A 288 15.71 -3.40 -20.88
C PHE A 288 17.20 -3.45 -20.51
N PHE A 289 17.61 -2.76 -19.46
CA PHE A 289 18.97 -2.86 -18.93
C PHE A 289 19.26 -4.30 -18.49
N THR A 290 18.35 -4.94 -17.76
CA THR A 290 18.48 -6.35 -17.33
C THR A 290 18.53 -7.30 -18.52
N PHE A 291 17.77 -7.03 -19.59
CA PHE A 291 17.89 -7.78 -20.84
C PHE A 291 19.32 -7.70 -21.45
N LEU A 292 20.06 -6.61 -21.21
CA LEU A 292 21.44 -6.39 -21.69
C LEU A 292 22.53 -6.84 -20.71
N THR A 293 22.29 -6.84 -19.40
CA THR A 293 23.29 -7.23 -18.40
C THR A 293 23.09 -8.62 -17.82
N GLY A 294 21.86 -9.12 -17.77
CA GLY A 294 21.46 -10.28 -16.98
C GLY A 294 20.97 -9.88 -15.58
N ALA A 295 20.14 -10.74 -14.98
CA ALA A 295 19.53 -10.51 -13.67
C ALA A 295 20.55 -10.59 -12.53
N GLU A 296 21.60 -11.39 -12.71
CA GLU A 296 22.68 -11.60 -11.75
C GLU A 296 23.43 -10.30 -11.43
N TRP A 297 23.44 -9.34 -12.35
CA TRP A 297 24.01 -8.02 -12.13
C TRP A 297 23.36 -7.29 -10.96
N TRP A 298 22.08 -7.54 -10.68
CA TRP A 298 21.36 -6.92 -9.55
C TRP A 298 21.63 -7.63 -8.22
N ALA A 299 21.86 -8.94 -8.26
CA ALA A 299 22.06 -9.76 -7.08
C ALA A 299 23.53 -9.82 -6.63
N GLN A 300 24.48 -9.45 -7.49
CA GLN A 300 25.87 -9.35 -7.10
C GLN A 300 26.10 -8.22 -6.07
N ASP A 301 27.21 -8.34 -5.35
CA ASP A 301 27.70 -7.29 -4.47
C ASP A 301 27.90 -5.97 -5.23
N PHE A 302 27.32 -4.89 -4.71
CA PHE A 302 27.40 -3.54 -5.24
C PHE A 302 28.83 -3.08 -5.55
N ARG A 303 29.82 -3.52 -4.75
CA ARG A 303 31.24 -3.19 -4.99
C ARG A 303 31.76 -3.72 -6.33
N LYS A 304 31.18 -4.81 -6.85
CA LYS A 304 31.53 -5.38 -8.17
C LYS A 304 30.91 -4.60 -9.32
N SER A 305 29.78 -3.96 -9.09
CA SER A 305 29.06 -3.18 -10.11
C SER A 305 29.73 -1.85 -10.42
N ILE A 306 30.54 -1.32 -9.49
CA ILE A 306 31.26 -0.05 -9.64
C ILE A 306 32.74 -0.28 -9.28
N PRO A 307 33.61 -0.60 -10.27
CA PRO A 307 35.00 -1.01 -10.03
C PRO A 307 35.82 0.00 -9.21
N PHE A 308 35.53 1.30 -9.32
CA PHE A 308 36.22 2.34 -8.57
C PHE A 308 35.73 2.51 -7.13
N LEU A 309 34.69 1.81 -6.67
CA LEU A 309 34.25 1.81 -5.26
C LEU A 309 34.72 0.55 -4.51
N SER A 310 35.34 -0.39 -5.21
CA SER A 310 35.81 -1.66 -4.65
C SER A 310 36.84 -1.52 -3.53
N TRP A 311 37.54 -0.38 -3.46
CA TRP A 311 38.58 -0.08 -2.47
C TRP A 311 38.08 0.63 -1.20
N ILE A 312 36.79 0.96 -1.09
CA ILE A 312 36.24 1.62 0.11
C ILE A 312 35.92 0.55 1.17
N PRO A 313 36.70 0.46 2.27
CA PRO A 313 36.63 -0.67 3.21
C PRO A 313 35.42 -0.63 4.16
N PHE A 314 34.64 0.46 4.14
CA PHE A 314 33.52 0.68 5.07
C PHE A 314 32.12 0.39 4.47
N VAL A 315 32.05 -0.07 3.21
CA VAL A 315 30.77 -0.44 2.60
C VAL A 315 30.49 -1.92 2.89
N PRO A 316 29.41 -2.26 3.65
CA PRO A 316 29.04 -3.65 3.91
C PRO A 316 28.68 -4.37 2.61
N GLU A 317 28.84 -5.70 2.59
CA GLU A 317 28.42 -6.50 1.43
C GLU A 317 26.92 -6.36 1.25
N ILE A 318 26.50 -5.70 0.16
CA ILE A 318 25.10 -5.41 -0.12
C ILE A 318 24.83 -5.67 -1.60
N PRO A 319 23.78 -6.43 -1.96
CA PRO A 319 23.41 -6.61 -3.35
C PRO A 319 22.95 -5.28 -3.96
N VAL A 320 23.15 -5.09 -5.27
CA VAL A 320 22.75 -3.86 -5.96
C VAL A 320 21.27 -3.55 -5.77
N TYR A 321 20.38 -4.56 -5.83
CA TYR A 321 18.96 -4.34 -5.57
C TYR A 321 18.69 -3.76 -4.18
N GLY A 322 19.52 -4.10 -3.17
CA GLY A 322 19.41 -3.59 -1.81
C GLY A 322 19.79 -2.11 -1.75
N VAL A 323 20.84 -1.72 -2.47
CA VAL A 323 21.23 -0.31 -2.62
C VAL A 323 20.10 0.49 -3.29
N VAL A 324 19.57 -0.01 -4.42
CA VAL A 324 18.46 0.63 -5.12
C VAL A 324 17.25 0.81 -4.21
N MET A 325 16.90 -0.22 -3.43
CA MET A 325 15.80 -0.16 -2.47
C MET A 325 16.01 0.95 -1.43
N ILE A 326 17.22 1.07 -0.86
CA ILE A 326 17.56 2.14 0.09
C ILE A 326 17.46 3.51 -0.58
N PHE A 327 18.04 3.68 -1.78
CA PHE A 327 17.98 4.94 -2.52
C PHE A 327 16.54 5.35 -2.86
N MET A 328 15.71 4.43 -3.36
CA MET A 328 14.29 4.70 -3.61
C MET A 328 13.55 5.08 -2.32
N THR A 329 13.85 4.41 -1.21
CA THR A 329 13.22 4.75 0.07
C THR A 329 13.58 6.17 0.51
N LEU A 330 14.88 6.52 0.49
CA LEU A 330 15.39 7.80 0.98
C LEU A 330 15.01 8.98 0.09
N PHE A 331 15.09 8.82 -1.23
CA PHE A 331 14.99 9.91 -2.19
C PHE A 331 13.67 9.96 -2.97
N ALA A 332 12.90 8.86 -2.98
CA ALA A 332 11.58 8.83 -3.62
C ALA A 332 10.45 8.72 -2.58
N VAL A 333 10.43 7.68 -1.76
CA VAL A 333 9.29 7.38 -0.88
C VAL A 333 9.15 8.41 0.25
N ILE A 334 10.22 8.66 1.02
CA ILE A 334 10.18 9.60 2.15
C ILE A 334 9.76 11.02 1.73
N PRO A 335 10.34 11.62 0.66
CA PRO A 335 9.92 12.93 0.19
C PRO A 335 8.46 12.97 -0.27
N THR A 336 7.98 11.91 -0.95
CA THR A 336 6.58 11.82 -1.37
C THR A 336 5.64 11.78 -0.17
N ILE A 337 5.93 10.94 0.85
CA ILE A 337 5.16 10.90 2.10
C ILE A 337 5.08 12.30 2.72
N ALA A 338 6.21 13.00 2.86
CA ALA A 338 6.26 14.33 3.44
C ALA A 338 5.42 15.34 2.64
N SER A 339 5.48 15.27 1.30
CA SER A 339 4.68 16.12 0.41
C SER A 339 3.18 15.87 0.55
N ASN A 340 2.73 14.61 0.46
CA ASN A 340 1.30 14.27 0.58
C ASN A 340 0.74 14.70 1.94
N ILE A 341 1.48 14.43 3.04
CA ILE A 341 1.08 14.86 4.39
C ILE A 341 1.00 16.38 4.47
N GLY A 342 1.99 17.10 3.96
CA GLY A 342 2.02 18.56 3.99
C GLY A 342 0.84 19.18 3.22
N ASN A 343 0.46 18.61 2.09
CA ASN A 343 -0.67 19.10 1.29
C ASN A 343 -2.02 18.82 1.96
N VAL A 344 -2.22 17.63 2.53
CA VAL A 344 -3.44 17.34 3.29
C VAL A 344 -3.53 18.20 4.55
N GLN A 345 -2.43 18.42 5.27
CA GLN A 345 -2.39 19.31 6.44
C GLN A 345 -2.85 20.73 6.08
N LYS A 346 -2.37 21.29 4.96
CA LYS A 346 -2.79 22.62 4.49
C LYS A 346 -4.30 22.69 4.23
N VAL A 347 -4.87 21.69 3.56
CA VAL A 347 -6.31 21.65 3.24
C VAL A 347 -7.17 21.42 4.49
N VAL A 348 -6.74 20.53 5.39
CA VAL A 348 -7.46 20.28 6.64
C VAL A 348 -7.44 21.54 7.52
N ALA A 349 -6.29 22.21 7.63
CA ALA A 349 -6.18 23.46 8.39
C ALA A 349 -7.04 24.58 7.82
N SER A 350 -7.05 24.77 6.49
CA SER A 350 -7.86 25.81 5.83
C SER A 350 -9.36 25.59 6.01
N LYS A 351 -9.80 24.33 6.08
CA LYS A 351 -11.20 23.94 6.34
C LYS A 351 -11.54 23.82 7.83
N LYS A 352 -10.63 24.18 8.74
CA LYS A 352 -10.77 24.00 10.21
C LYS A 352 -11.14 22.55 10.59
N GLY A 353 -10.66 21.58 9.81
CA GLY A 353 -10.89 20.16 10.04
C GLY A 353 -9.94 19.55 11.06
N ASN A 354 -10.17 18.28 11.40
CA ASN A 354 -9.32 17.53 12.32
C ASN A 354 -8.31 16.65 11.58
N ILE A 355 -7.01 16.93 11.76
CA ILE A 355 -5.93 16.14 11.14
C ILE A 355 -5.92 14.69 11.64
N LEU A 356 -6.34 14.43 12.87
CA LEU A 356 -6.41 13.06 13.41
C LEU A 356 -7.44 12.23 12.65
N SER A 357 -8.57 12.81 12.27
CA SER A 357 -9.57 12.12 11.43
C SER A 357 -9.03 11.82 10.04
N ALA A 358 -8.18 12.70 9.49
CA ALA A 358 -7.53 12.46 8.21
C ALA A 358 -6.49 11.34 8.30
N LEU A 359 -5.64 11.36 9.33
CA LEU A 359 -4.65 10.31 9.59
C LEU A 359 -5.30 8.96 9.92
N ALA A 360 -6.48 8.95 10.55
CA ALA A 360 -7.21 7.74 10.84
C ALA A 360 -7.58 6.95 9.57
N MET A 361 -7.72 7.60 8.42
CA MET A 361 -7.95 6.92 7.14
C MET A 361 -6.74 6.11 6.66
N LEU A 362 -5.55 6.36 7.19
CA LEU A 362 -4.35 5.58 6.88
C LEU A 362 -4.28 4.28 7.69
N LEU A 363 -5.09 4.13 8.75
CA LEU A 363 -5.04 2.96 9.64
C LEU A 363 -5.28 1.63 8.92
N PRO A 364 -6.25 1.47 7.99
CA PRO A 364 -6.48 0.19 7.32
C PRO A 364 -5.27 -0.30 6.52
N PHE A 365 -4.58 0.61 5.82
CA PHE A 365 -3.38 0.25 5.05
C PHE A 365 -2.18 -0.06 5.96
N ASN A 366 -1.97 0.72 7.03
CA ASN A 366 -0.95 0.40 8.02
C ASN A 366 -1.22 -0.95 8.71
N ALA A 367 -2.48 -1.27 8.99
CA ALA A 367 -2.88 -2.56 9.55
C ALA A 367 -2.67 -3.72 8.56
N LEU A 368 -2.88 -3.50 7.25
CA LEU A 368 -2.54 -4.47 6.21
C LEU A 368 -1.03 -4.77 6.23
N LEU A 369 -0.18 -3.74 6.16
CA LEU A 369 1.27 -3.90 6.15
C LEU A 369 1.78 -4.56 7.43
N ALA A 370 1.31 -4.11 8.60
CA ALA A 370 1.68 -4.68 9.88
C ALA A 370 1.20 -6.13 10.01
N GLY A 371 -0.03 -6.43 9.62
CA GLY A 371 -0.60 -7.78 9.71
C GLY A 371 0.14 -8.79 8.82
N VAL A 372 0.41 -8.41 7.57
CA VAL A 372 1.19 -9.25 6.64
C VAL A 372 2.64 -9.38 7.11
N GLY A 373 3.26 -8.29 7.60
CA GLY A 373 4.62 -8.32 8.14
C GLY A 373 4.76 -9.21 9.37
N ILE A 374 3.81 -9.13 10.31
CA ILE A 374 3.75 -10.00 11.49
C ILE A 374 3.57 -11.46 11.06
N TRP A 375 2.66 -11.74 10.14
CA TRP A 375 2.45 -13.10 9.63
C TRP A 375 3.72 -13.64 8.97
N ALA A 376 4.35 -12.88 8.07
CA ALA A 376 5.58 -13.28 7.40
C ALA A 376 6.74 -13.51 8.38
N TYR A 377 6.85 -12.71 9.45
CA TYR A 377 7.86 -12.90 10.50
C TYR A 377 7.65 -14.20 11.31
N LEU A 378 6.39 -14.55 11.56
CA LEU A 378 6.02 -15.73 12.34
C LEU A 378 5.97 -17.02 11.52
N SER A 379 5.86 -16.90 10.20
CA SER A 379 5.61 -17.97 9.24
C SER A 379 6.59 -19.15 9.40
N PRO A 380 6.11 -20.37 9.75
CA PRO A 380 6.94 -21.57 9.74
C PRO A 380 7.39 -21.99 8.32
N SER A 381 6.62 -21.67 7.28
CA SER A 381 6.90 -22.04 5.89
C SER A 381 7.64 -20.95 5.11
N ASP A 382 8.06 -19.86 5.75
CA ASP A 382 8.77 -18.73 5.10
C ASP A 382 8.03 -18.25 3.83
N ILE A 383 6.76 -17.88 4.00
CA ILE A 383 5.84 -17.57 2.89
C ILE A 383 6.38 -16.51 1.91
N MET A 384 7.19 -15.56 2.40
CA MET A 384 7.77 -14.52 1.56
C MET A 384 8.87 -15.05 0.64
N LYS A 385 9.59 -16.11 1.05
CA LYS A 385 10.60 -16.76 0.21
C LYS A 385 10.02 -17.85 -0.67
N ASN A 386 9.16 -18.69 -0.12
CA ASN A 386 8.70 -19.90 -0.81
C ASN A 386 7.48 -19.66 -1.69
N TYR A 387 6.68 -18.63 -1.38
CA TYR A 387 5.44 -18.30 -2.10
C TYR A 387 5.27 -16.79 -2.38
N PRO A 388 6.31 -16.09 -2.89
CA PRO A 388 6.26 -14.63 -3.05
C PRO A 388 5.14 -14.16 -3.97
N HIS A 389 4.84 -14.91 -5.04
CA HIS A 389 3.74 -14.59 -5.97
C HIS A 389 2.38 -14.58 -5.27
N LEU A 390 2.05 -15.65 -4.53
CA LEU A 390 0.76 -15.72 -3.81
C LEU A 390 0.64 -14.65 -2.73
N LEU A 391 1.74 -14.36 -2.02
CA LEU A 391 1.76 -13.33 -0.99
C LEU A 391 1.52 -11.94 -1.60
N VAL A 392 2.28 -11.56 -2.62
CA VAL A 392 2.16 -10.25 -3.27
C VAL A 392 0.82 -10.10 -4.00
N VAL A 393 0.31 -11.15 -4.66
CA VAL A 393 -1.02 -11.11 -5.29
C VAL A 393 -2.11 -10.94 -4.23
N GLY A 394 -2.15 -11.77 -3.20
CA GLY A 394 -3.17 -11.67 -2.14
C GLY A 394 -3.14 -10.31 -1.42
N THR A 395 -1.95 -9.83 -1.08
CA THR A 395 -1.80 -8.51 -0.46
C THR A 395 -2.10 -7.38 -1.45
N GLY A 396 -1.76 -7.54 -2.73
CA GLY A 396 -2.06 -6.61 -3.81
C GLY A 396 -3.57 -6.43 -4.02
N PHE A 397 -4.35 -7.50 -4.00
CA PHE A 397 -5.82 -7.41 -4.09
C PHE A 397 -6.44 -6.84 -2.80
N ALA A 398 -5.91 -7.17 -1.62
CA ALA A 398 -6.32 -6.51 -0.38
C ALA A 398 -6.08 -5.00 -0.43
N PHE A 399 -4.93 -4.59 -0.96
CA PHE A 399 -4.56 -3.20 -1.20
C PHE A 399 -5.47 -2.53 -2.24
N GLY A 400 -5.70 -3.18 -3.38
CA GLY A 400 -6.61 -2.70 -4.42
C GLY A 400 -8.02 -2.45 -3.88
N PHE A 401 -8.51 -3.29 -2.97
CA PHE A 401 -9.79 -3.07 -2.30
C PHE A 401 -9.76 -1.82 -1.40
N LEU A 402 -8.68 -1.61 -0.63
CA LEU A 402 -8.52 -0.43 0.21
C LEU A 402 -8.50 0.87 -0.62
N VAL A 403 -7.72 0.89 -1.70
CA VAL A 403 -7.65 2.03 -2.62
C VAL A 403 -9.01 2.23 -3.30
N GLY A 404 -9.60 1.19 -3.86
CA GLY A 404 -10.90 1.27 -4.55
C GLY A 404 -12.00 1.82 -3.65
N ARG A 405 -12.05 1.41 -2.37
CA ARG A 405 -12.97 1.98 -1.38
C ARG A 405 -12.70 3.47 -1.11
N MET A 406 -11.46 3.91 -1.18
CA MET A 406 -11.09 5.32 -0.99
C MET A 406 -11.46 6.17 -2.20
N ILE A 407 -11.20 5.67 -3.41
CA ILE A 407 -11.62 6.31 -4.66
C ILE A 407 -13.15 6.40 -4.68
N LEU A 408 -13.86 5.32 -4.37
CA LEU A 408 -15.32 5.36 -4.32
C LEU A 408 -15.84 6.38 -3.28
N ALA A 409 -15.22 6.43 -2.10
CA ALA A 409 -15.56 7.44 -1.09
C ALA A 409 -15.30 8.86 -1.60
N HIS A 410 -14.27 9.09 -2.41
CA HIS A 410 -14.00 10.37 -3.07
C HIS A 410 -15.11 10.71 -4.07
N LEU A 411 -15.42 9.79 -5.00
CA LEU A 411 -16.43 9.99 -6.05
C LEU A 411 -17.82 10.25 -5.48
N CYS A 412 -18.14 9.65 -4.34
CA CYS A 412 -19.41 9.80 -3.64
C CYS A 412 -19.44 10.97 -2.65
N ASP A 413 -18.36 11.77 -2.54
CA ASP A 413 -18.17 12.84 -1.56
C ASP A 413 -18.50 12.41 -0.12
N GLU A 414 -18.03 11.22 0.27
CA GLU A 414 -18.32 10.72 1.60
C GLU A 414 -17.58 11.52 2.70
N PRO A 415 -18.13 11.56 3.93
CA PRO A 415 -17.51 12.27 5.06
C PRO A 415 -16.06 11.86 5.31
N LYS A 416 -15.21 12.84 5.66
CA LYS A 416 -13.80 12.60 5.96
C LYS A 416 -13.64 11.86 7.29
N GLY A 417 -12.88 10.77 7.31
CA GLY A 417 -12.67 9.93 8.50
C GLY A 417 -12.58 8.45 8.18
N LEU A 418 -12.20 7.64 9.19
CA LEU A 418 -12.02 6.20 9.04
C LEU A 418 -13.26 5.53 8.45
N LYS A 419 -13.05 4.74 7.39
CA LYS A 419 -14.09 3.97 6.72
C LYS A 419 -13.99 2.52 7.16
N THR A 420 -14.82 2.11 8.12
CA THR A 420 -14.81 0.74 8.67
C THR A 420 -14.99 -0.33 7.59
N GLY A 421 -15.74 -0.04 6.53
CA GLY A 421 -15.89 -0.93 5.37
C GLY A 421 -14.58 -1.19 4.60
N MET A 422 -13.54 -0.36 4.76
CA MET A 422 -12.20 -0.66 4.22
C MET A 422 -11.56 -1.85 4.95
N CYS A 423 -11.84 -2.05 6.24
CA CYS A 423 -11.21 -3.09 7.05
C CYS A 423 -11.64 -4.52 6.66
N MET A 424 -12.60 -4.68 5.74
CA MET A 424 -13.02 -6.00 5.27
C MET A 424 -11.85 -6.80 4.69
N SER A 425 -10.93 -6.17 3.95
CA SER A 425 -9.75 -6.86 3.41
C SER A 425 -8.78 -7.37 4.49
N LEU A 426 -8.93 -6.94 5.74
CA LEU A 426 -8.06 -7.30 6.87
C LEU A 426 -8.59 -8.48 7.69
N VAL A 427 -9.86 -8.88 7.51
CA VAL A 427 -10.55 -9.86 8.38
C VAL A 427 -9.85 -11.22 8.40
N PHE A 428 -9.16 -11.58 7.32
CA PHE A 428 -8.43 -12.85 7.23
C PHE A 428 -7.11 -12.86 8.02
N LEU A 429 -6.46 -11.70 8.20
CA LEU A 429 -5.11 -11.62 8.78
C LEU A 429 -5.03 -12.13 10.23
N PRO A 430 -5.99 -11.85 11.14
CA PRO A 430 -5.98 -12.43 12.48
C PRO A 430 -5.95 -13.96 12.49
N PHE A 431 -6.68 -14.61 11.58
CA PHE A 431 -6.65 -16.07 11.43
C PHE A 431 -5.27 -16.55 10.96
N ALA A 432 -4.70 -15.91 9.94
CA ALA A 432 -3.38 -16.27 9.42
C ALA A 432 -2.26 -16.09 10.47
N ILE A 433 -2.28 -14.98 11.21
CA ILE A 433 -1.35 -14.71 12.31
C ILE A 433 -1.53 -15.73 13.44
N ALA A 434 -2.76 -16.02 13.85
CA ALA A 434 -3.03 -17.03 14.87
C ALA A 434 -2.52 -18.41 14.46
N ASN A 435 -2.71 -18.80 13.19
CA ASN A 435 -2.19 -20.05 12.65
C ASN A 435 -0.66 -20.12 12.72
N ALA A 436 0.04 -19.07 12.29
CA ALA A 436 1.51 -19.00 12.39
C ALA A 436 1.99 -19.01 13.86
N LEU A 437 1.26 -18.35 14.77
CA LEU A 437 1.54 -18.37 16.21
C LEU A 437 1.43 -19.79 16.78
N THR A 438 0.44 -20.57 16.35
CA THR A 438 0.29 -21.94 16.83
C THR A 438 1.48 -22.83 16.48
N ALA A 439 2.10 -22.62 15.31
CA ALA A 439 3.33 -23.33 14.95
C ALA A 439 4.48 -22.99 15.91
N LYS A 440 4.62 -21.73 16.34
CA LYS A 440 5.64 -21.35 17.33
C LYS A 440 5.41 -21.99 18.70
N LEU A 441 4.16 -22.23 19.06
CA LEU A 441 3.78 -22.82 20.35
C LEU A 441 3.76 -24.36 20.33
N ASN A 442 3.58 -24.98 19.17
CA ASN A 442 3.43 -26.42 18.99
C ASN A 442 4.62 -27.04 18.22
N GLU A 443 5.84 -26.73 18.63
CA GLU A 443 7.07 -27.35 18.08
C GLU A 443 7.21 -27.26 16.54
N GLY A 444 6.67 -26.20 15.93
CA GLY A 444 6.72 -25.95 14.49
C GLY A 444 5.51 -26.45 13.70
N LEU A 445 4.52 -27.09 14.34
CA LEU A 445 3.33 -27.61 13.68
C LEU A 445 2.16 -26.59 13.72
N PRO A 446 1.80 -25.96 12.58
CA PRO A 446 0.63 -25.09 12.53
C PRO A 446 -0.67 -25.91 12.64
N LEU A 447 -1.76 -25.26 13.08
CA LEU A 447 -3.10 -25.88 13.10
C LEU A 447 -3.61 -26.24 11.70
N VAL A 448 -3.33 -25.38 10.72
CA VAL A 448 -3.65 -25.56 9.30
C VAL A 448 -2.38 -25.36 8.49
N ASP A 449 -2.19 -26.18 7.46
CA ASP A 449 -1.04 -26.05 6.56
C ASP A 449 -0.91 -24.61 6.03
N GLU A 450 0.24 -23.99 6.24
CA GLU A 450 0.41 -22.55 5.98
C GLU A 450 0.29 -22.17 4.49
N PRO A 451 0.81 -22.96 3.53
CA PRO A 451 0.55 -22.74 2.11
C PRO A 451 -0.95 -22.74 1.76
N LEU A 452 -1.75 -23.59 2.40
CA LEU A 452 -3.21 -23.58 2.23
C LEU A 452 -3.83 -22.30 2.81
N VAL A 453 -3.39 -21.85 3.99
CA VAL A 453 -3.83 -20.58 4.57
C VAL A 453 -3.50 -19.40 3.65
N LEU A 454 -2.32 -19.41 3.02
CA LEU A 454 -1.92 -18.40 2.04
C LEU A 454 -2.77 -18.44 0.77
N LEU A 455 -3.07 -19.62 0.24
CA LEU A 455 -3.97 -19.78 -0.89
C LEU A 455 -5.37 -19.26 -0.57
N LEU A 456 -5.90 -19.57 0.62
CA LEU A 456 -7.20 -19.09 1.08
C LEU A 456 -7.21 -17.56 1.28
N TYR A 457 -6.12 -16.98 1.81
CA TYR A 457 -5.96 -15.53 1.89
C TYR A 457 -6.00 -14.87 0.50
N CYS A 458 -5.28 -15.43 -0.46
CA CYS A 458 -5.27 -14.95 -1.84
C CYS A 458 -6.67 -15.08 -2.47
N ALA A 459 -7.32 -16.23 -2.34
CA ALA A 459 -8.67 -16.45 -2.87
C ALA A 459 -9.69 -15.49 -2.23
N TYR A 460 -9.60 -15.27 -0.92
CA TYR A 460 -10.45 -14.34 -0.18
C TYR A 460 -10.31 -12.89 -0.70
N THR A 461 -9.08 -12.41 -0.81
CA THR A 461 -8.80 -11.02 -1.22
C THR A 461 -9.15 -10.77 -2.68
N VAL A 462 -8.84 -11.72 -3.58
CA VAL A 462 -9.28 -11.69 -4.99
C VAL A 462 -10.80 -11.67 -5.08
N GLY A 463 -11.47 -12.60 -4.40
CA GLY A 463 -12.93 -12.68 -4.39
C GLY A 463 -13.60 -11.40 -3.87
N LEU A 464 -13.06 -10.84 -2.78
CA LEU A 464 -13.53 -9.59 -2.20
C LEU A 464 -13.38 -8.41 -3.18
N TYR A 465 -12.22 -8.28 -3.83
CA TYR A 465 -11.98 -7.23 -4.82
C TYR A 465 -12.89 -7.38 -6.04
N LEU A 466 -13.03 -8.60 -6.60
CA LEU A 466 -13.89 -8.85 -7.75
C LEU A 466 -15.36 -8.57 -7.44
N HIS A 467 -15.84 -8.97 -6.25
CA HIS A 467 -17.17 -8.62 -5.77
C HIS A 467 -17.35 -7.10 -5.68
N PHE A 468 -16.40 -6.40 -5.08
CA PHE A 468 -16.40 -4.94 -4.99
C PHE A 468 -16.43 -4.28 -6.37
N ALA A 469 -15.49 -4.63 -7.25
CA ALA A 469 -15.36 -4.03 -8.58
C ALA A 469 -16.62 -4.26 -9.42
N THR A 470 -17.13 -5.49 -9.48
CA THR A 470 -18.34 -5.81 -10.25
C THR A 470 -19.59 -5.11 -9.72
N SER A 471 -19.77 -5.08 -8.40
CA SER A 471 -20.91 -4.41 -7.76
C SER A 471 -20.89 -2.90 -8.00
N VAL A 472 -19.75 -2.26 -7.75
CA VAL A 472 -19.63 -0.80 -7.90
C VAL A 472 -19.73 -0.38 -9.37
N ILE A 473 -19.13 -1.13 -10.30
CA ILE A 473 -19.30 -0.88 -11.73
C ILE A 473 -20.78 -0.93 -12.10
N HIS A 474 -21.53 -1.93 -11.60
CA HIS A 474 -22.97 -2.07 -11.85
C HIS A 474 -23.78 -0.91 -11.26
N GLU A 475 -23.51 -0.54 -10.00
CA GLU A 475 -24.18 0.56 -9.31
C GLU A 475 -23.95 1.90 -10.01
N ILE A 476 -22.70 2.24 -10.37
CA ILE A 476 -22.39 3.51 -11.07
C ILE A 476 -22.99 3.52 -12.48
N LYS A 477 -22.90 2.41 -13.21
CA LYS A 477 -23.52 2.28 -14.54
C LYS A 477 -25.02 2.57 -14.46
N ASN A 478 -25.72 1.97 -13.52
CA ASN A 478 -27.17 2.13 -13.38
C ASN A 478 -27.52 3.55 -12.93
N ALA A 479 -26.75 4.13 -12.00
CA ALA A 479 -26.92 5.50 -11.55
C ALA A 479 -26.79 6.51 -12.70
N LEU A 480 -25.75 6.36 -13.53
CA LEU A 480 -25.42 7.32 -14.59
C LEU A 480 -26.09 7.02 -15.95
N GLY A 481 -26.70 5.85 -16.12
CA GLY A 481 -27.28 5.43 -17.42
C GLY A 481 -26.22 5.20 -18.51
N ILE A 482 -25.02 4.74 -18.14
CA ILE A 482 -23.89 4.52 -19.07
C ILE A 482 -23.55 3.03 -19.22
N TYR A 483 -22.58 2.69 -20.06
CA TYR A 483 -22.04 1.33 -20.14
C TYR A 483 -20.55 1.32 -19.81
N CYS A 484 -20.05 0.25 -19.20
CA CYS A 484 -18.63 0.12 -18.87
C CYS A 484 -17.77 -0.07 -20.13
N PHE A 485 -18.17 -0.98 -21.02
CA PHE A 485 -17.43 -1.33 -22.24
C PHE A 485 -18.17 -0.96 -23.53
N ARG A 486 -18.97 0.12 -23.50
CA ARG A 486 -19.61 0.67 -24.69
C ARG A 486 -19.76 2.18 -24.54
N ILE A 487 -19.51 2.92 -25.61
CA ILE A 487 -19.72 4.37 -25.62
C ILE A 487 -21.23 4.64 -25.75
N THR A 488 -21.81 5.31 -24.75
CA THR A 488 -23.19 5.81 -24.84
C THR A 488 -23.22 6.97 -25.84
N ARG A 489 -24.01 6.84 -26.91
CA ARG A 489 -24.28 7.98 -27.79
C ARG A 489 -25.18 8.95 -27.04
N LYS A 490 -24.74 10.20 -26.90
CA LYS A 490 -25.67 11.28 -26.52
C LYS A 490 -26.59 11.50 -27.73
N GLU A 491 -27.90 11.45 -27.51
CA GLU A 491 -28.84 11.92 -28.53
C GLU A 491 -28.52 13.39 -28.83
N ALA A 492 -28.43 13.71 -30.11
CA ALA A 492 -27.91 14.98 -30.63
C ALA A 492 -28.91 16.12 -30.47
#